data_AF-A0A2D8LWJ8-F1
#
_entry.id   AF-A0A2D8LWJ8-F1
#
_cell.length_a   1.000
_cell.length_b   1.000
_cell.length_c   1.000
_cell.angle_alpha   90.00
_cell.angle_beta   90.00
_cell.angle_gamma   90.00
#
_symmetry.space_group_name_H-M   'P 1'
#
loop_
_entity.id
_entity.type
_entity.pdbx_description
1 polymer ?
#
loop_
_entity_poly.entity_id
_entity_poly.type
_entity_poly.pdbx_seq_one_letter_code
_entity_poly.pdbx_strand_id
1 'polypeptide(L)'
;MAETDTAPSLDDETTAALTLFNEYVDADRERTRREKRVKKAERAKDEAAAAVRKANESGSAEEKAAAEAAYREAQDAFKKIRDGEEPEEAPAAEAADDEPAADEAPADEPAMATDRTDDDAEDAADDEAPAADEEQ
;
A
#
# COMPACT_ATOMS: atom_id res chain seq x y z
N MET A 1 53.93 6.64 29.13
CA MET A 1 53.45 7.06 27.80
C MET A 1 51.94 7.23 27.96
N ALA A 2 51.44 8.46 28.05
CA ALA A 2 50.00 8.69 28.18
C ALA A 2 49.42 8.67 26.76
N GLU A 3 48.59 7.67 26.48
CA GLU A 3 47.77 7.62 25.27
C GLU A 3 46.75 8.76 25.39
N THR A 4 46.95 9.83 24.63
CA THR A 4 45.96 10.87 24.46
C THR A 4 44.86 10.33 23.55
N ASP A 5 43.87 9.70 24.17
CA ASP A 5 42.56 9.44 23.57
C ASP A 5 41.81 10.78 23.42
N THR A 6 42.33 11.65 22.57
CA THR A 6 41.65 12.87 22.17
C THR A 6 40.95 12.54 20.86
N ALA A 7 39.65 12.22 20.95
CA ALA A 7 38.80 12.13 19.78
C ALA A 7 39.04 13.39 18.91
N PRO A 8 39.22 13.25 17.58
CA PRO A 8 39.40 14.39 16.71
C PRO A 8 38.21 15.33 16.92
N SER A 9 38.47 16.57 17.35
CA SER A 9 37.44 17.58 17.48
C SER A 9 36.81 17.80 16.11
N LEU A 10 35.50 17.60 16.01
CA LEU A 10 34.75 17.90 14.78
C LEU A 10 34.88 19.39 14.50
N ASP A 11 35.21 19.73 13.26
CA ASP A 11 35.12 21.10 12.78
C ASP A 11 33.66 21.58 12.75
N ASP A 12 33.47 22.90 12.83
CA ASP A 12 32.15 23.53 12.88
C ASP A 12 31.32 23.19 11.64
N GLU A 13 31.95 23.02 10.48
CA GLU A 13 31.31 22.67 9.22
C GLU A 13 30.74 21.24 9.28
N THR A 14 31.52 20.28 9.76
CA THR A 14 31.07 18.90 9.97
C THR A 14 29.95 18.83 11.02
N THR A 15 30.03 19.62 12.09
CA THR A 15 28.98 19.70 13.11
C THR A 15 27.67 20.26 12.54
N ALA A 16 27.77 21.32 11.72
CA ALA A 16 26.62 21.89 11.02
C ALA A 16 26.00 20.89 10.02
N ALA A 17 26.85 20.18 9.26
CA ALA A 17 26.41 19.16 8.30
C ALA A 17 25.68 18.00 8.98
N LEU A 18 26.20 17.50 10.11
CA LEU A 18 25.55 16.44 10.90
C LEU A 18 24.20 16.90 11.48
N THR A 19 24.10 18.15 11.92
CA THR A 19 22.85 18.72 12.44
C THR A 19 21.78 18.75 11.35
N LEU A 20 22.12 19.27 10.17
CA LEU A 20 21.20 19.30 9.02
C LEU A 20 20.82 17.88 8.59
N PHE A 21 21.78 16.96 8.52
CA PHE A 21 21.51 15.56 8.17
C PHE A 21 20.50 14.92 9.13
N ASN A 22 20.70 15.09 10.43
CA ASN A 22 19.78 14.55 11.43
C ASN A 22 18.39 15.16 11.30
N GLU A 23 18.29 16.47 11.08
CA GLU A 23 17.00 17.13 10.83
C GLU A 23 16.29 16.57 9.59
N TYR A 24 17.03 16.33 8.49
CA TYR A 24 16.46 15.69 7.31
C TYR A 24 16.03 14.24 7.57
N VAL A 25 16.83 13.47 8.31
CA VAL A 25 16.46 12.08 8.67
C VAL A 25 15.20 12.06 9.52
N ASP A 26 15.07 12.96 10.48
CA ASP A 26 13.89 13.07 11.33
C ASP A 26 12.66 13.53 10.52
N ALA A 27 12.82 14.51 9.63
CA ALA A 27 11.77 14.96 8.73
C ALA A 27 11.33 13.85 7.76
N ASP A 28 12.27 13.04 7.26
CA ASP A 28 11.98 11.90 6.38
C ASP A 28 11.22 10.79 7.11
N ARG A 29 11.65 10.45 8.32
CA ARG A 29 10.94 9.51 9.21
C ARG A 29 9.53 9.99 9.53
N GLU A 30 9.36 11.26 9.84
CA GLU A 30 8.05 11.83 10.14
C GLU A 30 7.14 11.84 8.90
N ARG A 31 7.70 12.13 7.72
CA ARG A 31 6.98 12.02 6.45
C ARG A 31 6.48 10.59 6.22
N THR A 32 7.35 9.59 6.37
CA THR A 32 6.95 8.18 6.21
C THR A 32 5.92 7.75 7.24
N ARG A 33 6.04 8.18 8.50
CA ARG A 33 5.05 7.92 9.55
C ARG A 33 3.70 8.53 9.21
N ARG A 34 3.67 9.78 8.75
CA ARG A 34 2.45 10.45 8.28
C ARG A 34 1.82 9.72 7.09
N GLU A 35 2.62 9.35 6.10
CA GLU A 35 2.14 8.57 4.94
C GLU A 35 1.50 7.24 5.38
N LYS A 36 2.12 6.52 6.31
CA LYS A 36 1.57 5.29 6.90
C LYS A 36 0.26 5.55 7.66
N ARG A 37 0.19 6.61 8.49
CA ARG A 37 -1.03 7.00 9.21
C ARG A 37 -2.18 7.32 8.25
N VAL A 38 -1.90 8.07 7.18
CA VAL A 38 -2.89 8.40 6.14
C VAL A 38 -3.37 7.14 5.42
N LYS A 39 -2.46 6.25 5.00
CA LYS A 39 -2.80 5.00 4.31
C LYS A 39 -3.66 4.07 5.19
N LYS A 40 -3.33 3.97 6.49
CA LYS A 40 -4.12 3.18 7.46
C LYS A 40 -5.53 3.76 7.62
N ALA A 41 -5.66 5.07 7.75
CA ALA A 41 -6.94 5.74 7.87
C ALA A 41 -7.78 5.64 6.58
N GLU A 42 -7.14 5.65 5.41
CA GLU A 42 -7.80 5.41 4.13
C GLU A 42 -8.39 4.01 4.07
N ARG A 43 -7.61 2.99 4.43
CA ARG A 43 -8.08 1.60 4.51
C ARG A 43 -9.26 1.45 5.47
N ALA A 44 -9.20 2.07 6.64
CA ALA A 44 -10.30 2.04 7.61
C ALA A 44 -11.58 2.71 7.07
N LYS A 45 -11.45 3.82 6.34
CA LYS A 45 -12.57 4.49 5.64
C LYS A 45 -13.18 3.58 4.57
N ASP A 46 -12.35 2.89 3.79
CA ASP A 46 -12.80 2.00 2.74
C ASP A 46 -13.45 0.72 3.30
N GLU A 47 -12.93 0.18 4.39
CA GLU A 47 -13.54 -0.93 5.12
C GLU A 47 -14.90 -0.54 5.72
N ALA A 48 -15.00 0.64 6.32
CA ALA A 48 -16.28 1.16 6.81
C ALA A 48 -17.27 1.41 5.66
N ALA A 49 -16.80 1.87 4.48
CA ALA A 49 -17.64 1.97 3.29
C ALA A 49 -18.14 0.61 2.81
N ALA A 50 -17.29 -0.43 2.85
CA ALA A 50 -17.68 -1.79 2.51
C ALA A 50 -18.72 -2.34 3.50
N ALA A 51 -18.57 -2.05 4.80
CA ALA A 51 -19.55 -2.40 5.82
C ALA A 51 -20.91 -1.72 5.57
N VAL A 52 -20.91 -0.44 5.17
CA VAL A 52 -22.14 0.27 4.77
C VAL A 52 -22.81 -0.39 3.56
N ARG A 53 -22.05 -0.79 2.54
CA ARG A 53 -22.60 -1.49 1.36
C ARG A 53 -23.24 -2.81 1.76
N LYS A 54 -22.52 -3.63 2.53
CA LYS A 54 -23.01 -4.92 3.04
C LYS A 54 -24.27 -4.77 3.90
N ALA A 55 -24.27 -3.80 4.81
CA ALA A 55 -25.42 -3.49 5.65
C ALA A 55 -26.61 -3.02 4.80
N ASN A 56 -26.38 -2.27 3.73
CA ASN A 56 -27.44 -1.83 2.82
C ASN A 56 -28.06 -2.99 2.01
N GLU A 57 -27.25 -3.96 1.58
CA GLU A 57 -27.68 -5.12 0.81
C GLU A 57 -28.51 -6.12 1.63
N SER A 58 -28.13 -6.37 2.89
CA SER A 58 -28.71 -7.48 3.68
C SER A 58 -28.97 -7.19 5.16
N GLY A 59 -28.57 -6.02 5.65
CA GLY A 59 -28.71 -5.63 7.05
C GLY A 59 -30.07 -5.03 7.41
N SER A 60 -30.38 -5.07 8.71
CA SER A 60 -31.48 -4.37 9.34
C SER A 60 -31.30 -2.84 9.31
N ALA A 61 -32.37 -2.10 9.61
CA ALA A 61 -32.31 -0.64 9.67
C ALA A 61 -31.31 -0.14 10.74
N GLU A 62 -31.18 -0.87 11.85
CA GLU A 62 -30.22 -0.57 12.91
C GLU A 62 -28.77 -0.82 12.46
N GLU A 63 -28.51 -1.92 11.74
CA GLU A 63 -27.19 -2.21 11.18
C GLU A 63 -26.76 -1.20 10.11
N LYS A 64 -27.70 -0.72 9.28
CA LYS A 64 -27.44 0.35 8.31
C LYS A 64 -27.06 1.65 9.02
N ALA A 65 -27.83 2.04 10.04
CA ALA A 65 -27.55 3.25 10.81
C ALA A 65 -26.21 3.18 11.55
N ALA A 66 -25.87 2.02 12.14
CA ALA A 66 -24.60 1.79 12.82
C ALA A 66 -23.42 1.83 11.83
N ALA A 67 -23.54 1.18 10.67
CA ALA A 67 -22.50 1.19 9.65
C ALA A 67 -22.28 2.60 9.07
N GLU A 68 -23.36 3.36 8.82
CA GLU A 68 -23.25 4.74 8.34
C GLU A 68 -22.62 5.68 9.36
N ALA A 69 -22.92 5.49 10.66
CA ALA A 69 -22.28 6.23 11.73
C ALA A 69 -20.77 5.92 11.78
N ALA A 70 -20.39 4.64 11.74
CA ALA A 70 -19.00 4.21 11.70
C ALA A 70 -18.25 4.73 10.46
N TYR A 71 -18.91 4.76 9.30
CA TYR A 71 -18.33 5.34 8.08
C TYR A 71 -18.09 6.84 8.19
N ARG A 72 -19.02 7.59 8.79
CA ARG A 72 -18.82 9.03 9.04
C ARG A 72 -17.66 9.27 9.99
N GLU A 73 -17.58 8.52 11.08
CA GLU A 73 -16.46 8.60 12.04
C GLU A 73 -15.11 8.29 11.37
N ALA A 74 -15.03 7.22 10.58
CA ALA A 74 -13.82 6.86 9.84
C ALA A 74 -13.45 7.92 8.79
N GLN A 75 -14.44 8.55 8.13
CA GLN A 75 -14.19 9.66 7.21
C GLN A 75 -13.62 10.89 7.91
N ASP A 76 -14.16 11.24 9.07
CA ASP A 76 -13.72 12.42 9.81
C ASP A 76 -12.33 12.20 10.43
N ALA A 77 -12.05 10.99 10.91
CA ALA A 77 -10.71 10.59 11.35
C ALA A 77 -9.69 10.65 10.19
N PHE A 78 -10.05 10.14 9.01
CA PHE A 78 -9.20 10.22 7.82
C PHE A 78 -8.91 11.67 7.41
N LYS A 79 -9.92 12.55 7.42
CA LYS A 79 -9.73 13.98 7.10
C LYS A 79 -8.76 14.65 8.06
N LYS A 80 -8.90 14.44 9.37
CA LYS A 80 -7.98 14.98 10.39
C LYS A 80 -6.53 14.53 10.16
N ILE A 81 -6.33 13.22 9.98
CA ILE A 81 -5.00 12.63 9.75
C ILE A 81 -4.39 13.14 8.44
N ARG A 82 -5.19 13.25 7.37
CA ARG A 82 -4.75 13.79 6.07
C ARG A 82 -4.36 15.26 6.17
N ASP A 83 -5.19 16.06 6.83
CA ASP A 83 -4.99 17.50 6.98
C ASP A 83 -3.83 17.82 7.94
N GLY A 84 -3.32 16.81 8.65
CA GLY A 84 -2.16 16.94 9.54
C GLY A 84 -2.54 17.46 10.92
N GLU A 85 -3.84 17.43 11.24
CA GLU A 85 -4.31 17.54 12.62
C GLU A 85 -3.97 16.22 13.27
N GLU A 86 -2.75 16.14 13.81
CA GLU A 86 -2.35 15.00 14.61
C GLU A 86 -3.39 14.83 15.72
N PRO A 87 -3.97 13.64 15.91
CA PRO A 87 -4.57 13.37 17.21
C PRO A 87 -3.50 13.69 18.25
N GLU A 88 -3.85 14.35 19.37
CA GLU A 88 -2.94 14.56 20.50
C GLU A 88 -2.47 13.18 21.02
N GLU A 89 -1.52 12.57 20.34
CA GLU A 89 -0.67 11.54 20.89
C GLU A 89 0.39 12.28 21.68
N ALA A 90 0.29 12.16 23.01
CA ALA A 90 1.40 12.39 23.93
C ALA A 90 2.70 11.86 23.29
N PRO A 91 3.84 12.56 23.48
CA PRO A 91 5.06 12.33 22.72
C PRO A 91 5.33 10.83 22.63
N ALA A 92 5.18 10.28 21.43
CA ALA A 92 5.34 8.87 21.16
C ALA A 92 6.73 8.47 21.67
N ALA A 93 6.77 7.75 22.79
CA ALA A 93 7.86 6.85 23.05
C ALA A 93 8.03 6.03 21.77
N GLU A 94 9.28 5.85 21.32
CA GLU A 94 9.63 5.01 20.18
C GLU A 94 9.04 3.60 20.36
N ALA A 95 7.79 3.43 19.96
CA ALA A 95 7.24 2.12 19.68
C ALA A 95 7.81 1.79 18.31
N ALA A 96 8.90 1.03 18.34
CA ALA A 96 9.32 0.17 17.25
C ALA A 96 8.17 -0.79 16.91
N ASP A 97 7.16 -0.27 16.22
CA ASP A 97 6.15 -1.07 15.54
C ASP A 97 6.72 -1.41 14.16
N ASP A 98 7.76 -2.24 14.20
CA ASP A 98 8.19 -3.07 13.08
C ASP A 98 7.26 -4.31 13.05
N GLU A 99 5.95 -4.08 12.91
CA GLU A 99 5.10 -5.15 12.38
C GLU A 99 5.37 -5.19 10.87
N PRO A 100 5.87 -6.33 10.33
CA PRO A 100 5.93 -6.47 8.90
C PRO A 100 4.51 -6.36 8.38
N ALA A 101 4.30 -5.44 7.44
CA ALA A 101 3.13 -5.46 6.61
C ALA A 101 2.97 -6.89 6.10
N ALA A 102 1.93 -7.59 6.58
CA ALA A 102 1.45 -8.81 5.97
C ALA A 102 0.95 -8.41 4.58
N ASP A 103 1.89 -8.39 3.65
CA ASP A 103 1.67 -8.44 2.22
C ASP A 103 1.00 -9.79 1.96
N GLU A 104 -0.33 -9.81 1.98
CA GLU A 104 -1.08 -10.93 1.46
C GLU A 104 -0.66 -11.11 0.01
N ALA A 105 0.13 -12.17 -0.23
CA ALA A 105 0.57 -12.60 -1.54
C ALA A 105 -0.59 -12.61 -2.54
N PRO A 106 -0.36 -12.23 -3.81
CA PRO A 106 -1.37 -12.45 -4.85
C PRO A 106 -1.52 -13.96 -5.05
N ALA A 107 -2.51 -14.55 -4.39
CA ALA A 107 -2.99 -15.89 -4.68
C ALA A 107 -3.86 -15.83 -5.94
N ASP A 108 -3.25 -15.77 -7.13
CA ASP A 108 -3.81 -16.37 -8.35
C ASP A 108 -2.79 -16.36 -9.51
N GLU A 109 -1.90 -17.35 -9.54
CA GLU A 109 -1.30 -17.79 -10.82
C GLU A 109 -1.93 -19.13 -11.19
N PRO A 110 -2.77 -19.22 -12.24
CA PRO A 110 -3.22 -20.50 -12.74
C PRO A 110 -2.00 -21.25 -13.29
N ALA A 111 -1.76 -22.44 -12.72
CA ALA A 111 -0.73 -23.37 -13.13
C ALA A 111 -0.73 -23.56 -14.65
N MET A 112 0.38 -23.18 -15.29
CA MET A 112 0.71 -23.57 -16.67
C MET A 112 0.82 -25.10 -16.73
N ALA A 113 -0.31 -25.76 -16.98
CA ALA A 113 -0.31 -27.13 -17.45
C ALA A 113 0.21 -27.11 -18.89
N THR A 114 1.53 -27.25 -19.05
CA THR A 114 2.12 -27.60 -20.34
C THR A 114 1.72 -29.04 -20.65
N ASP A 115 0.53 -29.21 -21.20
CA ASP A 115 0.10 -30.46 -21.81
C ASP A 115 0.92 -30.65 -23.09
N ARG A 116 2.01 -31.41 -22.94
CA ARG A 116 2.79 -31.93 -24.05
C ARG A 116 2.06 -33.16 -24.56
N THR A 117 1.09 -32.96 -25.45
CA THR A 117 0.61 -34.04 -26.33
C THR A 117 1.35 -33.91 -27.66
N ASP A 118 2.46 -34.64 -27.72
CA ASP A 118 3.16 -35.03 -28.94
C ASP A 118 2.30 -36.16 -29.54
N ASP A 119 1.51 -35.86 -30.57
CA ASP A 119 0.99 -36.88 -31.50
C ASP A 119 1.09 -36.32 -32.91
N ASP A 120 2.09 -36.89 -33.58
CA ASP A 120 2.48 -36.77 -34.98
C ASP A 120 1.43 -37.46 -35.89
N ALA A 121 1.46 -37.15 -37.19
CA ALA A 121 0.66 -37.73 -38.30
C ALA A 121 -0.70 -37.03 -38.56
N GLU A 122 -1.09 -36.59 -39.77
CA GLU A 122 -0.75 -36.90 -41.17
C GLU A 122 -0.93 -35.58 -41.97
N ASP A 123 0.01 -35.16 -42.80
CA ASP A 123 0.11 -35.47 -44.24
C ASP A 123 -1.00 -34.88 -45.12
N ALA A 124 -0.60 -33.79 -45.79
CA ALA A 124 -0.81 -33.39 -47.18
C ALA A 124 -2.15 -33.62 -47.95
N ALA A 125 -2.42 -32.58 -48.75
CA ALA A 125 -3.26 -32.54 -49.96
C ALA A 125 -4.77 -32.51 -49.68
N ASP A 126 -5.61 -31.78 -50.41
CA ASP A 126 -5.51 -31.06 -51.68
C ASP A 126 -6.75 -30.15 -51.72
N ASP A 127 -6.87 -29.39 -52.80
CA ASP A 127 -8.12 -29.03 -53.47
C ASP A 127 -8.55 -27.54 -53.43
N GLU A 128 -8.02 -26.86 -54.45
CA GLU A 128 -8.66 -25.87 -55.32
C GLU A 128 -9.30 -24.60 -54.72
N ALA A 129 -8.65 -23.47 -55.02
CA ALA A 129 -9.37 -22.28 -55.49
C ALA A 129 -9.77 -22.52 -56.97
N PRO A 130 -10.91 -21.98 -57.47
CA PRO A 130 -10.86 -20.58 -57.93
C PRO A 130 -12.16 -19.75 -57.84
N ALA A 131 -11.92 -18.44 -57.70
CA ALA A 131 -12.51 -17.28 -58.41
C ALA A 131 -13.99 -16.83 -58.21
N ALA A 132 -14.07 -15.52 -57.89
CA ALA A 132 -14.97 -14.47 -58.42
C ALA A 132 -16.44 -14.43 -57.96
N ASP A 133 -16.87 -13.29 -57.40
CA ASP A 133 -17.78 -12.30 -58.05
C ASP A 133 -18.07 -11.14 -57.05
N GLU A 134 -17.48 -9.96 -57.27
CA GLU A 134 -18.11 -8.70 -57.74
C GLU A 134 -18.67 -7.80 -56.63
N GLU A 135 -17.97 -6.68 -56.41
CA GLU A 135 -18.54 -5.45 -55.85
C GLU A 135 -19.40 -4.78 -56.92
N GLN A 136 -20.70 -4.53 -56.64
CA GLN A 136 -21.42 -3.25 -56.81
C GLN A 136 -22.74 -3.24 -56.02
#